data_AF-A0A315XWM2-F1
#
_entry.id   AF-A0A315XWM2-F1
#
_cell.length_a   1.000
_cell.length_b   1.000
_cell.length_c   1.000
_cell.angle_alpha   90.00
_cell.angle_beta   90.00
_cell.angle_gamma   90.00
#
_symmetry.space_group_name_H-M   'P 1'
#
loop_
_entity.id
_entity.type
_entity.pdbx_description
1 polymer ?
#
loop_
_entity_poly.entity_id
_entity_poly.type
_entity_poly.pdbx_seq_one_letter_code
_entity_poly.pdbx_strand_id
1 'polypeptide(L)'
;MDEKRKVTQEELESAEFMHNKWIEDEKCGDRAVFENCSFERLSFKNMQFNNAVFRNCEFRLCDMTDAGMCFAELNNVKFSGCDCTMFTAEEAAFRDVSFDKCDLKSAVFTHSSLRNIAFDKCETDGMSMQNCYELPEAEIIRVSPEDLRKMSDKEGLILQGCGGDLQEWADGINSALIDTEILRHTAFEKMYVFENEGHTNIMFPFEDVELDVGKLAMWRLQTHEQFGGTWLSDYVPNRLGGFIEEQPAQEQKKPDCPLIGEDSNIFNLMGIASKTLKRNGMAEQAKEMCERITSSGDYNKALCIIGEYVNITSVDDDMDESEDEGMEVTMN
;
A
#
# COMPACT_ATOMS: atom_id res chain seq x y z
N MET A 1 -19.20 25.79 -7.68
CA MET A 1 -17.75 25.79 -7.86
C MET A 1 -17.29 27.02 -7.09
N ASP A 2 -16.76 26.81 -5.90
CA ASP A 2 -16.45 27.92 -4.99
C ASP A 2 -15.33 28.77 -5.60
N GLU A 3 -15.53 30.09 -5.58
CA GLU A 3 -14.58 31.04 -6.17
C GLU A 3 -13.30 31.07 -5.33
N LYS A 4 -12.14 30.94 -5.98
CA LYS A 4 -10.83 30.97 -5.30
C LYS A 4 -10.58 32.37 -4.72
N ARG A 5 -10.02 32.44 -3.50
CA ARG A 5 -9.64 33.72 -2.86
C ARG A 5 -8.52 34.37 -3.66
N LYS A 6 -8.73 35.59 -4.15
CA LYS A 6 -7.67 36.37 -4.79
C LYS A 6 -6.69 36.88 -3.75
N VAL A 7 -5.41 36.65 -3.98
CA VAL A 7 -4.31 37.16 -3.15
C VAL A 7 -3.75 38.43 -3.81
N THR A 8 -3.47 39.43 -3.00
CA THR A 8 -2.82 40.68 -3.41
C THR A 8 -1.31 40.61 -3.22
N GLN A 9 -0.56 41.51 -3.87
CA GLN A 9 0.88 41.61 -3.70
C GLN A 9 1.27 41.89 -2.24
N GLU A 10 0.52 42.74 -1.54
CA GLU A 10 0.76 43.07 -0.13
C GLU A 10 0.54 41.85 0.79
N GLU A 11 -0.51 41.06 0.54
CA GLU A 11 -0.74 39.81 1.28
C GLU A 11 0.36 38.79 1.02
N LEU A 12 0.85 38.69 -0.23
CA LEU A 12 1.93 37.79 -0.60
C LEU A 12 3.25 38.16 0.11
N GLU A 13 3.64 39.43 0.07
CA GLU A 13 4.85 39.94 0.72
C GLU A 13 4.78 39.79 2.25
N SER A 14 3.61 40.04 2.83
CA SER A 14 3.36 39.81 4.26
C SER A 14 3.48 38.33 4.63
N ALA A 15 2.93 37.43 3.80
CA ALA A 15 3.04 35.99 4.00
C ALA A 15 4.50 35.51 3.93
N GLU A 16 5.28 35.98 2.95
CA GLU A 16 6.70 35.66 2.84
C GLU A 16 7.48 36.12 4.08
N PHE A 17 7.22 37.35 4.55
CA PHE A 17 7.88 37.89 5.74
C PHE A 17 7.62 37.03 6.99
N MET A 18 6.37 36.61 7.18
CA MET A 18 5.99 35.76 8.31
C MET A 18 6.54 34.34 8.17
N HIS A 19 6.64 33.84 6.94
CA HIS A 19 7.22 32.53 6.63
C HIS A 19 8.72 32.46 6.88
N ASN A 20 9.47 33.50 6.49
CA ASN A 20 10.91 33.54 6.74
C ASN A 20 11.22 33.54 8.24
N LYS A 21 10.41 34.25 9.03
CA LYS A 21 10.49 34.17 10.50
C LYS A 21 10.22 32.77 11.04
N TRP A 22 9.28 32.04 10.43
CA TRP A 22 8.99 30.67 10.84
C TRP A 22 10.16 29.73 10.54
N ILE A 23 10.81 29.87 9.38
CA ILE A 23 12.02 29.12 9.02
C ILE A 23 13.16 29.39 10.01
N GLU A 24 13.28 30.63 10.47
CA GLU A 24 14.33 31.06 11.41
C GLU A 24 13.99 30.77 12.90
N ASP A 25 12.88 30.08 13.17
CA ASP A 25 12.35 29.83 14.53
C ASP A 25 12.18 31.14 15.35
N GLU A 26 11.86 32.24 14.67
CA GLU A 26 11.59 33.53 15.29
C GLU A 26 10.16 33.58 15.86
N LYS A 27 10.00 34.38 16.93
CA LYS A 27 8.68 34.62 17.52
C LYS A 27 7.72 35.22 16.50
N CYS A 28 6.50 34.68 16.53
CA CYS A 28 5.40 35.09 15.67
C CYS A 28 5.61 34.74 14.18
N GLY A 29 6.58 33.91 13.81
CA GLY A 29 6.63 33.34 12.45
C GLY A 29 5.42 32.42 12.21
N ASP A 30 4.97 32.36 10.95
CA ASP A 30 3.92 31.43 10.53
C ASP A 30 4.25 30.79 9.18
N ARG A 31 4.03 29.48 9.04
CA ARG A 31 4.32 28.77 7.78
C ARG A 31 3.38 29.28 6.69
N ALA A 32 3.91 29.61 5.51
CA ALA A 32 3.08 29.95 4.38
C ALA A 32 2.24 28.74 3.94
N VAL A 33 0.94 28.81 4.18
CA VAL A 33 -0.06 27.84 3.74
C VAL A 33 -1.14 28.56 2.96
N PHE A 34 -1.23 28.27 1.66
CA PHE A 34 -2.24 28.83 0.77
C PHE A 34 -3.21 27.74 0.33
N GLU A 35 -4.49 27.92 0.65
CA GLU A 35 -5.55 26.98 0.27
C GLU A 35 -6.64 27.70 -0.51
N ASN A 36 -7.01 27.13 -1.66
CA ASN A 36 -8.07 27.66 -2.52
C ASN A 36 -7.81 29.13 -2.95
N CYS A 37 -6.56 29.46 -3.26
CA CYS A 37 -6.12 30.81 -3.64
C CYS A 37 -5.91 30.98 -5.15
N SER A 38 -6.07 32.21 -5.64
CA SER A 38 -5.71 32.65 -6.99
C SER A 38 -4.71 33.80 -6.90
N PHE A 39 -3.58 33.64 -7.56
CA PHE A 39 -2.52 34.64 -7.74
C PHE A 39 -2.56 35.06 -9.20
N GLU A 40 -2.85 36.34 -9.48
CA GLU A 40 -2.98 36.85 -10.85
C GLU A 40 -2.10 38.08 -11.02
N ARG A 41 -1.12 38.02 -11.93
CA ARG A 41 -0.18 39.11 -12.23
C ARG A 41 0.59 39.62 -11.01
N LEU A 42 0.96 38.71 -10.10
CA LEU A 42 1.79 39.03 -8.95
C LEU A 42 3.28 38.75 -9.24
N SER A 43 4.14 39.43 -8.50
CA SER A 43 5.59 39.21 -8.53
C SER A 43 6.01 38.37 -7.32
N PHE A 44 6.46 37.16 -7.60
CA PHE A 44 7.19 36.24 -6.72
C PHE A 44 8.71 36.36 -6.93
N LYS A 45 9.18 37.34 -7.71
CA LYS A 45 10.58 37.44 -8.10
C LYS A 45 11.52 37.44 -6.89
N ASN A 46 12.47 36.51 -6.85
CA ASN A 46 13.39 36.21 -5.74
C ASN A 46 12.75 35.76 -4.41
N MET A 47 11.43 35.58 -4.35
CA MET A 47 10.76 35.23 -3.10
C MET A 47 11.04 33.78 -2.70
N GLN A 48 11.16 33.54 -1.40
CA GLN A 48 11.47 32.22 -0.84
C GLN A 48 10.28 31.67 -0.04
N PHE A 49 9.71 30.57 -0.55
CA PHE A 49 8.61 29.81 0.03
C PHE A 49 9.03 28.35 0.25
N ASN A 50 10.27 28.16 0.72
CA ASN A 50 10.80 26.82 0.99
C ASN A 50 10.03 26.16 2.14
N ASN A 51 9.63 24.91 1.98
CA ASN A 51 8.70 24.21 2.87
C ASN A 51 7.27 24.81 2.89
N ALA A 52 6.88 25.72 2.01
CA ALA A 52 5.50 26.22 1.99
C ALA A 52 4.50 25.16 1.49
N VAL A 53 3.21 25.40 1.69
CA VAL A 53 2.12 24.53 1.22
C VAL A 53 1.18 25.31 0.31
N PHE A 54 0.92 24.76 -0.87
CA PHE A 54 -0.05 25.29 -1.82
C PHE A 54 -1.06 24.20 -2.19
N ARG A 55 -2.33 24.38 -1.80
CA ARG A 55 -3.42 23.44 -2.11
C ARG A 55 -4.52 24.11 -2.91
N ASN A 56 -4.90 23.50 -4.03
CA ASN A 56 -5.96 24.01 -4.90
C ASN A 56 -5.70 25.48 -5.32
N CYS A 57 -4.45 25.80 -5.68
CA CYS A 57 -4.02 27.16 -6.04
C CYS A 57 -3.90 27.36 -7.55
N GLU A 58 -4.10 28.59 -8.01
CA GLU A 58 -3.89 28.97 -9.42
C GLU A 58 -2.99 30.20 -9.52
N PHE A 59 -1.90 30.08 -10.28
CA PHE A 59 -0.97 31.14 -10.63
C PHE A 59 -1.19 31.52 -12.09
N ARG A 60 -1.54 32.77 -12.35
CA ARG A 60 -1.79 33.28 -13.70
C ARG A 60 -0.96 34.51 -13.99
N LEU A 61 -0.14 34.43 -15.04
CA LEU A 61 0.66 35.57 -15.52
C LEU A 61 1.56 36.16 -14.42
N CYS A 62 2.03 35.33 -13.48
CA CYS A 62 2.91 35.76 -12.40
C CYS A 62 4.38 35.78 -12.86
N ASP A 63 5.16 36.70 -12.30
CA ASP A 63 6.62 36.69 -12.40
C ASP A 63 7.18 35.89 -11.23
N MET A 64 7.69 34.69 -11.50
CA MET A 64 8.32 33.77 -10.56
C MET A 64 9.81 33.60 -10.83
N THR A 65 10.43 34.58 -11.49
CA THR A 65 11.86 34.55 -11.80
C THR A 65 12.68 34.44 -10.50
N ASP A 66 13.60 33.48 -10.41
CA ASP A 66 14.43 33.23 -9.21
C ASP A 66 13.64 32.92 -7.92
N ALA A 67 12.35 32.57 -8.01
CA ALA A 67 11.57 32.17 -6.83
C ALA A 67 11.98 30.77 -6.33
N GLY A 68 11.97 30.58 -5.00
CA GLY A 68 12.30 29.33 -4.34
C GLY A 68 11.09 28.69 -3.65
N MET A 69 10.92 27.38 -3.86
CA MET A 69 9.91 26.52 -3.25
C MET A 69 10.51 25.13 -2.94
N CYS A 70 11.79 25.08 -2.54
CA CYS A 70 12.42 23.82 -2.16
C CYS A 70 11.68 23.20 -0.97
N PHE A 71 11.53 21.88 -0.93
CA PHE A 71 10.77 21.14 0.10
C PHE A 71 9.28 21.53 0.19
N ALA A 72 8.74 22.30 -0.76
CA ALA A 72 7.35 22.73 -0.72
C ALA A 72 6.40 21.61 -1.15
N GLU A 73 5.15 21.70 -0.69
CA GLU A 73 4.06 20.82 -1.07
C GLU A 73 3.11 21.55 -2.03
N LEU A 74 2.95 21.03 -3.25
CA LEU A 74 2.06 21.58 -4.27
C LEU A 74 1.03 20.51 -4.67
N ASN A 75 -0.22 20.70 -4.23
CA ASN A 75 -1.32 19.78 -4.52
C ASN A 75 -2.45 20.50 -5.29
N ASN A 76 -2.79 19.98 -6.47
CA ASN A 76 -3.82 20.54 -7.36
C ASN A 76 -3.51 22.02 -7.67
N VAL A 77 -2.31 22.26 -8.18
CA VAL A 77 -1.80 23.61 -8.47
C VAL A 77 -1.67 23.80 -9.98
N LYS A 78 -2.08 24.97 -10.48
CA LYS A 78 -1.93 25.31 -11.91
C LYS A 78 -1.13 26.59 -12.07
N PHE A 79 -0.14 26.53 -12.94
CA PHE A 79 0.63 27.67 -13.43
C PHE A 79 0.21 27.93 -14.88
N SER A 80 -0.15 29.17 -15.21
CA SER A 80 -0.61 29.54 -16.55
C SER A 80 0.00 30.86 -17.00
N GLY A 81 0.85 30.80 -18.03
CA GLY A 81 1.51 31.99 -18.58
C GLY A 81 2.48 32.67 -17.61
N CYS A 82 3.02 31.93 -16.64
CA CYS A 82 3.97 32.45 -15.66
C CYS A 82 5.39 32.46 -16.22
N ASP A 83 6.20 33.43 -15.78
CA ASP A 83 7.65 33.40 -15.98
C ASP A 83 8.28 32.69 -14.78
N CYS A 84 8.72 31.46 -14.97
CA CYS A 84 9.37 30.62 -13.97
C CYS A 84 10.86 30.42 -14.29
N THR A 85 11.48 31.41 -14.96
CA THR A 85 12.91 31.36 -15.28
C THR A 85 13.74 31.27 -13.99
N MET A 86 14.65 30.30 -13.91
CA MET A 86 15.47 30.00 -12.71
C MET A 86 14.64 29.71 -11.45
N PHE A 87 13.38 29.28 -11.59
CA PHE A 87 12.58 28.80 -10.47
C PHE A 87 13.21 27.56 -9.84
N THR A 88 13.27 27.51 -8.51
CA THR A 88 13.87 26.39 -7.77
C THR A 88 12.83 25.71 -6.89
N ALA A 89 12.67 24.40 -7.04
CA ALA A 89 11.79 23.57 -6.24
C ALA A 89 12.41 22.18 -6.11
N GLU A 90 13.59 22.15 -5.51
CA GLU A 90 14.32 20.92 -5.18
C GLU A 90 13.65 20.22 -3.99
N GLU A 91 13.61 18.88 -4.02
CA GLU A 91 13.00 18.05 -2.97
C GLU A 91 11.53 18.41 -2.68
N ALA A 92 10.83 19.02 -3.64
CA ALA A 92 9.43 19.41 -3.50
C ALA A 92 8.49 18.27 -3.91
N ALA A 93 7.26 18.29 -3.39
CA ALA A 93 6.23 17.32 -3.70
C ALA A 93 5.16 17.92 -4.62
N PHE A 94 5.09 17.43 -5.86
CA PHE A 94 4.13 17.87 -6.88
C PHE A 94 3.06 16.82 -7.10
N ARG A 95 1.80 17.17 -6.85
CA ARG A 95 0.63 16.32 -7.07
C ARG A 95 -0.43 17.08 -7.86
N ASP A 96 -0.84 16.53 -8.99
CA ASP A 96 -1.86 17.15 -9.85
C ASP A 96 -1.47 18.58 -10.25
N VAL A 97 -0.20 18.76 -10.62
CA VAL A 97 0.37 20.07 -10.96
C VAL A 97 0.48 20.23 -12.47
N SER A 98 0.07 21.39 -12.98
CA SER A 98 0.20 21.69 -14.41
C SER A 98 0.85 23.04 -14.66
N PHE A 99 1.72 23.09 -15.67
CA PHE A 99 2.30 24.29 -16.24
C PHE A 99 1.78 24.43 -17.68
N ASP A 100 1.02 25.48 -17.97
CA ASP A 100 0.52 25.82 -19.33
C ASP A 100 1.14 27.14 -19.79
N LYS A 101 1.87 27.12 -20.91
CA LYS A 101 2.49 28.30 -21.51
C LYS A 101 3.44 29.05 -20.57
N CYS A 102 4.11 28.35 -19.66
CA CYS A 102 5.09 28.96 -18.76
C CYS A 102 6.49 29.00 -19.37
N ASP A 103 7.30 29.96 -18.94
CA ASP A 103 8.74 29.97 -19.22
C ASP A 103 9.47 29.27 -18.06
N LEU A 104 10.01 28.08 -18.27
CA LEU A 104 10.71 27.25 -17.28
C LEU A 104 12.21 27.17 -17.58
N LYS A 105 12.77 28.16 -18.29
CA LYS A 105 14.20 28.21 -18.57
C LYS A 105 15.02 28.09 -17.30
N SER A 106 15.94 27.14 -17.26
CA SER A 106 16.82 26.90 -16.11
C SER A 106 16.09 26.65 -14.78
N ALA A 107 14.81 26.25 -14.82
CA ALA A 107 14.10 25.84 -13.61
C ALA A 107 14.66 24.51 -13.07
N VAL A 108 14.68 24.34 -11.75
CA VAL A 108 15.31 23.20 -11.07
C VAL A 108 14.29 22.48 -10.21
N PHE A 109 14.05 21.20 -10.50
CA PHE A 109 13.14 20.31 -9.79
C PHE A 109 13.86 19.08 -9.20
N THR A 110 15.19 19.15 -9.01
CA THR A 110 16.01 18.00 -8.61
C THR A 110 15.48 17.32 -7.35
N HIS A 111 15.48 15.98 -7.31
CA HIS A 111 14.99 15.18 -6.18
C HIS A 111 13.50 15.33 -5.84
N SER A 112 12.72 15.99 -6.70
CA SER A 112 11.30 16.20 -6.44
C SER A 112 10.44 14.97 -6.79
N SER A 113 9.40 14.75 -6.00
CA SER A 113 8.39 13.72 -6.26
C SER A 113 7.30 14.28 -7.16
N LEU A 114 6.95 13.53 -8.21
CA LEU A 114 6.06 13.98 -9.27
C LEU A 114 4.91 12.98 -9.40
N ARG A 115 3.67 13.42 -9.16
CA ARG A 115 2.47 12.64 -9.48
C ARG A 115 1.52 13.47 -10.32
N ASN A 116 1.14 12.95 -11.48
CA ASN A 116 0.25 13.62 -12.42
C ASN A 116 0.70 15.06 -12.73
N ILE A 117 1.97 15.20 -13.14
CA ILE A 117 2.53 16.49 -13.54
C ILE A 117 2.42 16.67 -15.06
N ALA A 118 2.07 17.88 -15.51
CA ALA A 118 1.96 18.20 -16.92
C ALA A 118 2.66 19.51 -17.29
N PHE A 119 3.36 19.50 -18.42
CA PHE A 119 3.97 20.68 -19.03
C PHE A 119 3.41 20.85 -20.45
N ASP A 120 2.47 21.78 -20.65
CA ASP A 120 1.89 22.10 -21.96
C ASP A 120 2.44 23.42 -22.48
N LYS A 121 2.97 23.42 -23.72
CA LYS A 121 3.47 24.62 -24.42
C LYS A 121 4.47 25.46 -23.61
N CYS A 122 5.27 24.83 -22.75
CA CYS A 122 6.29 25.52 -21.95
C CYS A 122 7.63 25.65 -22.69
N GLU A 123 8.38 26.69 -22.38
CA GLU A 123 9.80 26.80 -22.74
C GLU A 123 10.63 26.15 -21.62
N THR A 124 11.54 25.24 -21.94
CA THR A 124 12.22 24.40 -20.94
C THR A 124 13.73 24.33 -21.12
N ASP A 125 14.31 25.25 -21.90
CA ASP A 125 15.76 25.29 -22.11
C ASP A 125 16.54 25.39 -20.78
N GLY A 126 17.44 24.44 -20.55
CA GLY A 126 18.22 24.34 -19.30
C GLY A 126 17.45 23.84 -18.07
N MET A 127 16.17 23.46 -18.18
CA MET A 127 15.41 22.89 -17.05
C MET A 127 16.04 21.58 -16.54
N SER A 128 16.16 21.44 -15.22
CA SER A 128 16.70 20.25 -14.56
C SER A 128 15.60 19.49 -13.82
N MET A 129 15.52 18.18 -14.07
CA MET A 129 14.65 17.23 -13.36
C MET A 129 15.45 15.99 -12.95
N GLN A 130 16.70 16.18 -12.54
CA GLN A 130 17.57 15.07 -12.12
C GLN A 130 17.04 14.42 -10.86
N ASN A 131 17.06 13.09 -10.82
CA ASN A 131 16.57 12.31 -9.68
C ASN A 131 15.12 12.65 -9.28
N CYS A 132 14.29 13.11 -10.24
CA CYS A 132 12.85 13.13 -10.00
C CYS A 132 12.27 11.73 -10.14
N TYR A 133 11.20 11.46 -9.39
CA TYR A 133 10.54 10.16 -9.43
C TYR A 133 9.05 10.36 -9.71
N GLU A 134 8.53 9.56 -10.63
CA GLU A 134 7.09 9.45 -10.81
C GLU A 134 6.55 8.46 -9.78
N LEU A 135 5.66 8.94 -8.91
CA LEU A 135 5.08 8.10 -7.86
C LEU A 135 3.64 7.71 -8.22
N PRO A 136 3.30 6.41 -8.10
CA PRO A 136 1.95 5.95 -8.31
C PRO A 136 1.03 6.41 -7.17
N GLU A 137 -0.27 6.47 -7.45
CA GLU A 137 -1.26 6.54 -6.38
C GLU A 137 -1.29 5.20 -5.65
N ALA A 138 -1.22 5.22 -4.32
CA ALA A 138 -1.14 4.01 -3.53
C ALA A 138 -2.53 3.40 -3.33
N GLU A 139 -2.65 2.09 -3.55
CA GLU A 139 -3.81 1.31 -3.16
C GLU A 139 -3.87 1.24 -1.62
N ILE A 140 -4.79 2.01 -1.04
CA ILE A 140 -5.04 2.04 0.41
C ILE A 140 -6.03 0.93 0.78
N ILE A 141 -5.52 -0.14 1.41
CA ILE A 141 -6.32 -1.25 1.89
C ILE A 141 -6.54 -1.11 3.40
N ARG A 142 -7.79 -0.86 3.81
CA ARG A 142 -8.13 -0.82 5.23
C ARG A 142 -8.29 -2.23 5.79
N VAL A 143 -7.56 -2.53 6.85
CA VAL A 143 -7.58 -3.85 7.51
C VAL A 143 -7.79 -3.69 9.01
N SER A 144 -8.30 -4.75 9.65
CA SER A 144 -8.37 -4.81 11.11
C SER A 144 -7.06 -5.36 11.70
N PRO A 145 -6.79 -5.13 12.99
CA PRO A 145 -5.73 -5.83 13.71
C PRO A 145 -5.81 -7.36 13.57
N GLU A 146 -7.01 -7.93 13.49
CA GLU A 146 -7.20 -9.38 13.32
C GLU A 146 -6.78 -9.87 11.94
N ASP A 147 -6.94 -9.05 10.90
CA ASP A 147 -6.50 -9.39 9.54
C ASP A 147 -4.97 -9.42 9.45
N LEU A 148 -4.28 -8.50 10.13
CA LEU A 148 -2.80 -8.52 10.25
C LEU A 148 -2.31 -9.79 10.93
N ARG A 149 -3.05 -10.32 11.92
CA ARG A 149 -2.70 -11.58 12.58
C ARG A 149 -2.77 -12.78 11.64
N LYS A 150 -3.48 -12.71 10.51
CA LYS A 150 -3.52 -13.79 9.49
C LYS A 150 -2.39 -13.70 8.47
N MET A 151 -1.63 -12.59 8.45
CA MET A 151 -0.55 -12.34 7.49
C MET A 151 0.78 -12.98 7.91
N SER A 152 0.73 -14.23 8.40
CA SER A 152 1.91 -14.93 8.94
C SER A 152 2.97 -15.28 7.89
N ASP A 153 2.58 -15.29 6.62
CA ASP A 153 3.40 -15.54 5.44
C ASP A 153 3.94 -14.25 4.80
N LYS A 154 3.59 -13.08 5.34
CA LYS A 154 3.98 -11.76 4.82
C LYS A 154 4.98 -11.06 5.73
N GLU A 155 5.64 -10.06 5.18
CA GLU A 155 6.47 -9.14 5.94
C GLU A 155 6.26 -7.70 5.43
N GLY A 156 6.51 -6.74 6.30
CA GLY A 156 6.47 -5.33 5.91
C GLY A 156 6.94 -4.39 7.00
N LEU A 157 7.07 -3.13 6.62
CA LEU A 157 7.39 -2.03 7.53
C LEU A 157 6.08 -1.43 8.04
N ILE A 158 5.87 -1.49 9.36
CA ILE A 158 4.78 -0.79 10.03
C ILE A 158 5.30 0.54 10.56
N LEU A 159 4.64 1.62 10.17
CA LEU A 159 4.76 2.94 10.76
C LEU A 159 3.52 3.25 11.61
N GLN A 160 3.74 3.93 12.72
CA GLN A 160 2.72 4.20 13.73
C GLN A 160 2.46 5.70 13.85
N GLY A 161 1.21 6.08 14.13
CA GLY A 161 0.84 7.49 14.27
C GLY A 161 0.75 8.25 12.94
N CYS A 162 0.44 7.56 11.85
CA CYS A 162 0.31 8.10 10.51
C CYS A 162 -1.03 8.84 10.30
N GLY A 163 -1.23 9.93 11.03
CA GLY A 163 -2.37 10.82 10.83
C GLY A 163 -2.27 11.67 9.56
N GLY A 164 -3.33 12.38 9.21
CA GLY A 164 -3.36 13.23 8.02
C GLY A 164 -3.69 12.47 6.74
N ASP A 165 -3.17 12.96 5.61
CA ASP A 165 -3.40 12.36 4.30
C ASP A 165 -2.50 11.13 4.10
N LEU A 166 -3.12 9.98 3.84
CA LEU A 166 -2.43 8.70 3.71
C LEU A 166 -1.56 8.63 2.45
N GLN A 167 -1.93 9.34 1.39
CA GLN A 167 -1.14 9.39 0.18
C GLN A 167 0.11 10.24 0.37
N GLU A 168 0.05 11.29 1.19
CA GLU A 168 1.25 12.06 1.58
C GLU A 168 2.28 11.16 2.30
N TRP A 169 1.81 10.23 3.14
CA TRP A 169 2.66 9.20 3.73
C TRP A 169 3.27 8.26 2.69
N ALA A 170 2.47 7.74 1.76
CA ALA A 170 2.98 6.85 0.72
C ALA A 170 4.07 7.52 -0.12
N ASP A 171 3.84 8.76 -0.53
CA ASP A 171 4.79 9.49 -1.36
C ASP A 171 6.07 9.85 -0.60
N GLY A 172 5.93 10.31 0.65
CA GLY A 172 7.07 10.69 1.49
C GLY A 172 7.97 9.51 1.81
N ILE A 173 7.38 8.35 2.15
CA ILE A 173 8.14 7.13 2.41
C ILE A 173 8.79 6.60 1.13
N ASN A 174 8.09 6.58 0.00
CA ASN A 174 8.70 6.20 -1.27
C ASN A 174 9.89 7.10 -1.61
N SER A 175 9.72 8.43 -1.55
CA SER A 175 10.79 9.38 -1.87
C SER A 175 12.02 9.18 -0.97
N ALA A 176 11.83 9.15 0.35
CA ALA A 176 12.92 8.99 1.32
C ALA A 176 13.71 7.68 1.12
N LEU A 177 13.01 6.59 0.77
CA LEU A 177 13.64 5.30 0.55
C LEU A 177 14.29 5.18 -0.84
N ILE A 178 13.76 5.85 -1.87
CA ILE A 178 14.38 5.89 -3.20
C ILE A 178 15.66 6.73 -3.14
N ASP A 179 15.64 7.90 -2.51
CA ASP A 179 16.82 8.79 -2.41
C ASP A 179 17.99 8.16 -1.63
N THR A 180 17.70 7.25 -0.71
CA THR A 180 18.70 6.49 0.04
C THR A 180 19.11 5.18 -0.65
N GLU A 181 18.58 4.95 -1.86
CA GLU A 181 18.72 3.71 -2.64
C GLU A 181 18.33 2.45 -1.85
N ILE A 182 17.35 2.59 -0.95
CA ILE A 182 16.75 1.48 -0.21
C ILE A 182 15.68 0.81 -1.08
N LEU A 183 14.81 1.62 -1.71
CA LEU A 183 13.91 1.19 -2.77
C LEU A 183 14.64 1.36 -4.11
N ARG A 184 14.80 0.27 -4.86
CA ARG A 184 15.48 0.30 -6.16
C ARG A 184 14.49 0.06 -7.29
N HIS A 185 14.31 1.03 -8.17
CA HIS A 185 13.47 0.89 -9.38
C HIS A 185 12.01 0.46 -9.13
N THR A 186 11.53 0.48 -7.89
CA THR A 186 10.17 0.14 -7.46
C THR A 186 9.67 1.18 -6.45
N ALA A 187 8.37 1.20 -6.21
CA ALA A 187 7.72 1.99 -5.17
C ALA A 187 6.68 1.12 -4.46
N PHE A 188 6.35 1.46 -3.21
CA PHE A 188 5.18 0.90 -2.55
C PHE A 188 3.92 1.44 -3.22
N GLU A 189 3.32 0.60 -4.06
CA GLU A 189 2.03 0.85 -4.72
C GLU A 189 0.84 0.48 -3.84
N LYS A 190 1.09 -0.23 -2.74
CA LYS A 190 0.06 -0.79 -1.87
C LYS A 190 0.42 -0.56 -0.42
N MET A 191 -0.59 -0.24 0.38
CA MET A 191 -0.42 0.00 1.81
C MET A 191 -1.62 -0.53 2.58
N TYR A 192 -1.37 -1.15 3.74
CA TYR A 192 -2.41 -1.61 4.64
C TYR A 192 -2.58 -0.64 5.80
N VAL A 193 -3.78 -0.11 5.99
CA VAL A 193 -4.07 0.92 6.99
C VAL A 193 -4.99 0.36 8.06
N PHE A 194 -4.61 0.52 9.32
CA PHE A 194 -5.35 -0.01 10.45
C PHE A 194 -5.25 0.90 11.67
N GLU A 195 -6.29 0.88 12.50
CA GLU A 195 -6.28 1.58 13.78
C GLU A 195 -5.91 0.62 14.91
N ASN A 196 -5.00 1.05 15.77
CA ASN A 196 -4.67 0.34 17.00
C ASN A 196 -4.27 1.35 18.08
N GLU A 197 -4.72 1.15 19.31
CA GLU A 197 -4.43 2.04 20.45
C GLU A 197 -4.75 3.53 20.19
N GLY A 198 -5.72 3.82 19.32
CA GLY A 198 -6.10 5.20 18.95
C GLY A 198 -5.18 5.87 17.92
N HIS A 199 -4.25 5.13 17.34
CA HIS A 199 -3.37 5.59 16.27
C HIS A 199 -3.76 4.98 14.93
N THR A 200 -3.73 5.80 13.87
CA THR A 200 -3.65 5.30 12.50
C THR A 200 -2.25 4.74 12.26
N ASN A 201 -2.17 3.50 11.80
CA ASN A 201 -0.92 2.84 11.46
C ASN A 201 -0.96 2.43 9.98
N ILE A 202 0.21 2.41 9.36
CA ILE A 202 0.38 2.02 7.96
C ILE A 202 1.41 0.90 7.91
N MET A 203 1.06 -0.21 7.25
CA MET A 203 1.97 -1.27 6.88
C MET A 203 2.29 -1.17 5.38
N PHE A 204 3.57 -1.05 5.07
CA PHE A 204 4.14 -1.11 3.73
C PHE A 204 4.64 -2.54 3.47
N PRO A 205 3.95 -3.34 2.63
CA PRO A 205 4.30 -4.73 2.39
C PRO A 205 5.56 -4.83 1.53
N PHE A 206 6.41 -5.81 1.82
CA PHE A 206 7.63 -6.07 1.03
C PHE A 206 7.37 -6.91 -0.23
N GLU A 207 6.11 -7.32 -0.45
CA GLU A 207 5.68 -7.96 -1.69
C GLU A 207 5.84 -6.99 -2.86
N ASP A 208 6.31 -7.51 -4.00
CA ASP A 208 6.41 -6.79 -5.27
C ASP A 208 7.31 -5.54 -5.28
N VAL A 209 8.19 -5.38 -4.28
CA VAL A 209 9.18 -4.29 -4.22
C VAL A 209 10.61 -4.79 -4.12
N GLU A 210 11.55 -4.10 -4.75
CA GLU A 210 12.98 -4.39 -4.68
C GLU A 210 13.63 -3.54 -3.57
N LEU A 211 13.93 -4.19 -2.44
CA LEU A 211 14.43 -3.55 -1.22
C LEU A 211 15.84 -3.97 -0.85
N ASP A 212 16.67 -2.99 -0.47
CA ASP A 212 17.86 -3.24 0.34
C ASP A 212 17.45 -3.41 1.82
N VAL A 213 17.13 -4.65 2.21
CA VAL A 213 16.67 -4.97 3.58
C VAL A 213 17.67 -4.53 4.65
N GLY A 214 18.98 -4.61 4.35
CA GLY A 214 20.03 -4.19 5.28
C GLY A 214 20.02 -2.68 5.53
N LYS A 215 19.97 -1.88 4.46
CA LYS A 215 19.82 -0.42 4.58
C LYS A 215 18.48 -0.04 5.20
N LEU A 216 17.39 -0.72 4.84
CA LEU A 216 16.06 -0.47 5.41
C LEU A 216 16.04 -0.71 6.93
N ALA A 217 16.70 -1.77 7.41
CA ALA A 217 16.81 -2.04 8.83
C ALA A 217 17.56 -0.93 9.59
N MET A 218 18.64 -0.41 9.00
CA MET A 218 19.37 0.74 9.55
C MET A 218 18.53 2.01 9.55
N TRP A 219 17.86 2.29 8.44
CA TRP A 219 16.95 3.44 8.30
C TRP A 219 15.84 3.39 9.35
N ARG A 220 15.17 2.23 9.50
CA ARG A 220 14.11 2.03 10.50
C ARG A 220 14.60 2.32 11.92
N LEU A 221 15.81 1.90 12.27
CA LEU A 221 16.40 2.18 13.59
C LEU A 221 16.70 3.68 13.77
N GLN A 222 17.18 4.35 12.74
CA GLN A 222 17.48 5.78 12.76
C GLN A 222 16.23 6.66 12.84
N THR A 223 15.15 6.25 12.17
CA THR A 223 13.88 7.01 12.11
C THR A 223 12.84 6.54 13.12
N HIS A 224 13.20 5.61 14.02
CA HIS A 224 12.25 5.00 14.95
C HIS A 224 11.56 6.02 15.87
N GLU A 225 12.29 7.02 16.37
CA GLU A 225 11.70 8.08 17.22
C GLU A 225 10.67 8.94 16.48
N GLN A 226 10.79 9.05 15.15
CA GLN A 226 9.94 9.89 14.32
C GLN A 226 8.68 9.14 13.85
N PHE A 227 8.82 7.88 13.46
CA PHE A 227 7.75 7.11 12.81
C PHE A 227 7.27 5.88 13.59
N GLY A 228 7.92 5.54 14.71
CA GLY A 228 7.62 4.32 15.46
C GLY A 228 7.84 3.04 14.64
N GLY A 229 8.76 3.07 13.66
CA GLY A 229 8.93 2.02 12.67
C GLY A 229 9.26 0.64 13.26
N THR A 230 8.53 -0.39 12.87
CA THR A 230 8.67 -1.79 13.34
C THR A 230 8.33 -2.77 12.22
N TRP A 231 8.81 -4.01 12.31
CA TRP A 231 8.44 -5.06 11.36
C TRP A 231 7.05 -5.61 11.67
N LEU A 232 6.36 -6.16 10.68
CA LEU A 232 5.10 -6.89 10.89
C LEU A 232 5.34 -8.07 11.83
N SER A 233 6.43 -8.80 11.60
CA SER A 233 6.86 -9.94 12.43
C SER A 233 7.15 -9.57 13.89
N ASP A 234 7.49 -8.32 14.18
CA ASP A 234 7.64 -7.81 15.54
C ASP A 234 6.33 -7.24 16.09
N TYR A 235 5.57 -6.52 15.29
CA TYR A 235 4.37 -5.82 15.74
C TYR A 235 3.28 -6.80 16.17
N VAL A 236 3.00 -7.82 15.35
CA VAL A 236 1.89 -8.72 15.58
C VAL A 236 2.05 -9.52 16.90
N PRO A 237 3.21 -10.15 17.19
CA PRO A 237 3.43 -10.81 18.48
C PRO A 237 3.42 -9.86 19.67
N ASN A 238 4.05 -8.70 19.54
CA ASN A 238 4.25 -7.81 20.68
C ASN A 238 3.03 -6.92 21.00
N ARG A 239 2.16 -6.64 20.01
CA ARG A 239 1.02 -5.71 20.15
C ARG A 239 -0.33 -6.36 19.95
N LEU A 240 -0.43 -7.40 19.14
CA LEU A 240 -1.71 -8.00 18.74
C LEU A 240 -1.92 -9.42 19.28
N GLY A 241 -1.01 -9.94 20.10
CA GLY A 241 -1.13 -11.26 20.70
C GLY A 241 -0.77 -12.42 19.77
N GLY A 242 0.10 -12.18 18.78
CA GLY A 242 0.65 -13.21 17.90
C GLY A 242 -0.15 -13.46 16.64
N PHE A 243 0.51 -14.08 15.66
CA PHE A 243 -0.14 -14.52 14.43
C PHE A 243 -1.11 -15.66 14.73
N ILE A 244 -2.20 -15.68 13.97
CA ILE A 244 -3.12 -16.80 13.91
C ILE A 244 -2.57 -17.70 12.83
N GLU A 245 -2.10 -18.88 13.22
CA GLU A 245 -1.89 -19.94 12.26
C GLU A 245 -3.25 -20.21 11.61
N GLU A 246 -3.37 -19.93 10.31
CA GLU A 246 -4.41 -20.59 9.53
C GLU A 246 -4.12 -22.08 9.69
N GLN A 247 -4.91 -22.77 10.50
CA GLN A 247 -4.95 -24.22 10.42
C GLN A 247 -5.17 -24.50 8.94
N PRO A 248 -4.25 -25.17 8.22
CA PRO A 248 -4.54 -25.61 6.88
C PRO A 248 -5.89 -26.30 7.00
N ALA A 249 -6.91 -25.80 6.28
CA ALA A 249 -8.30 -26.24 6.38
C ALA A 249 -8.26 -27.74 6.66
N GLN A 250 -8.64 -28.16 7.88
CA GLN A 250 -8.35 -29.50 8.41
C GLN A 250 -8.32 -30.46 7.24
N GLU A 251 -7.16 -31.09 6.94
CA GLU A 251 -7.15 -32.22 6.02
C GLU A 251 -8.17 -33.19 6.61
N GLN A 252 -9.39 -33.13 6.09
CA GLN A 252 -10.50 -33.84 6.64
C GLN A 252 -10.20 -35.25 6.21
N LYS A 253 -9.67 -36.04 7.16
CA LYS A 253 -9.06 -37.34 6.90
C LYS A 253 -10.00 -38.11 5.98
N LYS A 254 -9.62 -38.24 4.71
CA LYS A 254 -10.50 -38.81 3.68
C LYS A 254 -10.82 -40.23 4.12
N PRO A 255 -12.11 -40.61 4.23
CA PRO A 255 -12.43 -41.97 4.60
C PRO A 255 -12.10 -42.90 3.43
N ASP A 256 -11.65 -44.10 3.76
CA ASP A 256 -11.36 -45.14 2.78
C ASP A 256 -12.66 -45.65 2.16
N CYS A 257 -12.67 -45.75 0.84
CA CYS A 257 -13.85 -46.08 0.05
C CYS A 257 -13.49 -47.18 -0.96
N PRO A 258 -14.02 -48.40 -0.77
CA PRO A 258 -13.70 -49.52 -1.64
C PRO A 258 -14.45 -49.35 -2.97
N LEU A 259 -13.75 -48.83 -3.98
CA LEU A 259 -14.29 -48.60 -5.32
C LEU A 259 -13.54 -49.41 -6.40
N ILE A 260 -12.37 -49.96 -6.09
CA ILE A 260 -11.61 -50.81 -7.02
C ILE A 260 -12.26 -52.20 -7.02
N GLY A 261 -12.77 -52.63 -8.18
CA GLY A 261 -13.45 -53.94 -8.36
C GLY A 261 -14.98 -53.86 -8.47
N GLU A 262 -15.56 -52.68 -8.29
CA GLU A 262 -17.01 -52.43 -8.37
C GLU A 262 -17.51 -52.18 -9.81
N ASP A 263 -18.76 -52.56 -10.09
CA ASP A 263 -19.36 -52.51 -11.43
C ASP A 263 -19.58 -51.07 -11.97
N SER A 264 -19.25 -50.91 -13.26
CA SER A 264 -18.67 -49.71 -13.89
C SER A 264 -19.64 -48.58 -14.32
N ASN A 265 -20.62 -48.17 -13.49
CA ASN A 265 -21.34 -46.91 -13.73
C ASN A 265 -21.14 -45.88 -12.61
N ILE A 266 -21.07 -44.61 -13.00
CA ILE A 266 -20.71 -43.53 -12.07
C ILE A 266 -21.75 -43.29 -10.97
N PHE A 267 -23.02 -43.59 -11.24
CA PHE A 267 -24.09 -43.46 -10.25
C PHE A 267 -23.93 -44.48 -9.11
N ASN A 268 -23.44 -45.68 -9.43
CA ASN A 268 -23.10 -46.70 -8.44
C ASN A 268 -21.92 -46.25 -7.57
N LEU A 269 -20.81 -45.81 -8.20
CA LEU A 269 -19.61 -45.32 -7.50
C LEU A 269 -19.91 -44.10 -6.62
N MET A 270 -20.69 -43.15 -7.14
CA MET A 270 -21.20 -42.00 -6.38
C MET A 270 -22.04 -42.44 -5.18
N GLY A 271 -22.88 -43.47 -5.34
CA GLY A 271 -23.68 -44.03 -4.27
C GLY A 271 -22.85 -44.67 -3.15
N ILE A 272 -21.75 -45.35 -3.50
CA ILE A 272 -20.82 -45.96 -2.55
C ILE A 272 -20.06 -44.85 -1.79
N ALA A 273 -19.44 -43.91 -2.51
CA ALA A 273 -18.72 -42.78 -1.91
C ALA A 273 -19.63 -41.92 -1.01
N SER A 274 -20.88 -41.66 -1.42
CA SER A 274 -21.85 -40.90 -0.61
C SER A 274 -22.19 -41.62 0.70
N LYS A 275 -22.30 -42.95 0.67
CA LYS A 275 -22.54 -43.77 1.88
C LYS A 275 -21.30 -43.77 2.78
N THR A 276 -20.09 -43.90 2.23
CA THR A 276 -18.84 -43.85 2.98
C THR A 276 -18.70 -42.52 3.72
N LEU A 277 -18.94 -41.39 3.03
CA LEU A 277 -18.91 -40.06 3.65
C LEU A 277 -19.96 -39.92 4.77
N LYS A 278 -21.21 -40.33 4.54
CA LYS A 278 -22.27 -40.26 5.55
C LYS A 278 -21.99 -41.11 6.79
N ARG A 279 -21.38 -42.29 6.64
CA ARG A 279 -20.98 -43.16 7.77
C ARG A 279 -19.88 -42.50 8.63
N ASN A 280 -19.06 -41.65 8.03
CA ASN A 280 -18.00 -40.90 8.71
C ASN A 280 -18.47 -39.50 9.17
N GLY A 281 -19.78 -39.25 9.24
CA GLY A 281 -20.34 -37.96 9.70
C GLY A 281 -20.22 -36.81 8.69
N MET A 282 -19.77 -37.08 7.45
CA MET A 282 -19.52 -36.08 6.40
C MET A 282 -20.73 -35.92 5.47
N ALA A 283 -21.91 -35.64 6.05
CA ALA A 283 -23.18 -35.62 5.32
C ALA A 283 -23.30 -34.46 4.31
N GLU A 284 -22.75 -33.28 4.64
CA GLU A 284 -22.76 -32.12 3.76
C GLU A 284 -21.82 -32.31 2.56
N GLN A 285 -20.62 -32.86 2.79
CA GLN A 285 -19.67 -33.21 1.73
C GLN A 285 -20.25 -34.28 0.80
N ALA A 286 -20.98 -35.25 1.35
CA ALA A 286 -21.67 -36.26 0.55
C ALA A 286 -22.73 -35.64 -0.38
N LYS A 287 -23.41 -34.57 0.06
CA LYS A 287 -24.39 -33.84 -0.74
C LYS A 287 -23.70 -33.02 -1.84
N GLU A 288 -22.70 -32.24 -1.46
CA GLU A 288 -21.89 -31.43 -2.38
C GLU A 288 -21.23 -32.28 -3.48
N MET A 289 -20.60 -33.40 -3.10
CA MET A 289 -19.99 -34.34 -4.05
C MET A 289 -21.01 -34.86 -5.06
N CYS A 290 -22.22 -35.24 -4.62
CA CYS A 290 -23.28 -35.72 -5.51
C CYS A 290 -23.74 -34.63 -6.49
N GLU A 291 -23.88 -33.39 -6.02
CA GLU A 291 -24.25 -32.23 -6.85
C GLU A 291 -23.18 -31.94 -7.92
N ARG A 292 -21.89 -31.98 -7.53
CA ARG A 292 -20.76 -31.80 -8.44
C ARG A 292 -20.68 -32.90 -9.49
N ILE A 293 -20.86 -34.17 -9.11
CA ILE A 293 -20.86 -35.30 -10.05
C ILE A 293 -22.02 -35.19 -11.04
N THR A 294 -23.23 -34.91 -10.55
CA THR A 294 -24.44 -34.79 -11.39
C THR A 294 -24.34 -33.63 -12.39
N SER A 295 -23.56 -32.60 -12.06
CA SER A 295 -23.30 -31.44 -12.93
C SER A 295 -22.11 -31.63 -13.88
N SER A 296 -21.28 -32.65 -13.68
CA SER A 296 -20.02 -32.84 -14.43
C SER A 296 -20.22 -33.39 -15.85
N GLY A 297 -21.28 -34.19 -16.06
CA GLY A 297 -21.64 -34.79 -17.34
C GLY A 297 -20.62 -35.79 -17.95
N ASP A 298 -19.50 -36.05 -17.27
CA ASP A 298 -18.38 -36.84 -17.77
C ASP A 298 -17.90 -37.83 -16.69
N TYR A 299 -17.74 -39.09 -17.09
CA TYR A 299 -17.37 -40.18 -16.19
C TYR A 299 -16.01 -39.98 -15.52
N ASN A 300 -15.00 -39.52 -16.26
CA ASN A 300 -13.65 -39.32 -15.72
C ASN A 300 -13.60 -38.12 -14.78
N LYS A 301 -14.30 -37.04 -15.11
CA LYS A 301 -14.43 -35.90 -14.20
C LYS A 301 -15.11 -36.29 -12.90
N ALA A 302 -16.16 -37.10 -12.99
CA ALA A 302 -16.85 -37.59 -11.82
C ALA A 302 -15.98 -38.50 -10.94
N LEU A 303 -15.10 -39.34 -11.54
CA LEU A 303 -14.10 -40.10 -10.79
C LEU A 303 -13.07 -39.19 -10.08
N CYS A 304 -12.58 -38.16 -10.75
CA CYS A 304 -11.69 -37.17 -10.11
C CYS A 304 -12.38 -36.49 -8.92
N ILE A 305 -13.65 -36.09 -9.09
CA ILE A 305 -14.45 -35.49 -8.01
C ILE A 305 -14.57 -36.46 -6.83
N ILE A 306 -14.82 -37.75 -7.05
CA ILE A 306 -14.87 -38.74 -5.96
C ILE A 306 -13.53 -38.78 -5.19
N GLY A 307 -12.40 -38.81 -5.90
CA GLY A 307 -11.06 -38.83 -5.30
C GLY A 307 -10.69 -37.56 -4.50
N GLU A 308 -11.43 -36.47 -4.68
CA GLU A 308 -11.29 -35.27 -3.84
C GLU A 308 -11.86 -35.48 -2.43
N TYR A 309 -12.86 -36.36 -2.25
CA TYR A 309 -13.56 -36.54 -0.96
C TYR A 309 -13.23 -37.85 -0.23
N VAL A 310 -12.81 -38.90 -0.94
CA VAL A 310 -12.50 -40.22 -0.35
C VAL A 310 -11.17 -40.77 -0.84
N ASN A 311 -10.55 -41.65 -0.07
CA ASN A 311 -9.43 -42.47 -0.55
C ASN A 311 -10.00 -43.68 -1.31
N ILE A 312 -9.55 -43.89 -2.53
CA ILE A 312 -10.02 -45.01 -3.36
C ILE A 312 -9.21 -46.26 -3.01
N THR A 313 -9.86 -47.23 -2.36
CA THR A 313 -9.25 -48.50 -1.93
C THR A 313 -9.87 -49.69 -2.66
N SER A 314 -9.27 -50.88 -2.49
CA SER A 314 -9.84 -52.13 -3.00
C SER A 314 -10.73 -52.80 -1.97
N VAL A 315 -11.68 -53.63 -2.44
CA VAL A 315 -12.56 -54.42 -1.56
C VAL A 315 -11.77 -55.43 -0.71
N ASP A 316 -10.52 -55.71 -1.10
CA ASP A 316 -9.63 -56.66 -0.43
C ASP A 316 -8.79 -56.01 0.69
N ASP A 317 -8.86 -54.68 0.88
CA ASP A 317 -8.09 -53.96 1.91
C ASP A 317 -8.81 -53.84 3.28
N ASP A 318 -10.03 -54.39 3.42
CA ASP A 318 -10.87 -54.33 4.64
C ASP A 318 -10.44 -55.31 5.77
N MET A 319 -9.15 -55.67 5.85
CA MET A 319 -8.59 -56.47 6.94
C MET A 319 -7.27 -55.87 7.43
N ASP A 320 -7.33 -54.85 8.30
CA ASP A 320 -6.37 -54.65 9.41
C ASP A 320 -6.66 -53.34 10.17
N GLU A 321 -7.75 -53.28 10.95
CA GLU A 321 -7.81 -52.42 12.15
C GLU A 321 -8.69 -53.07 13.23
N SER A 322 -8.13 -54.08 13.91
CA SER A 322 -8.55 -54.42 15.27
C SER A 322 -7.38 -55.06 16.02
N GLU A 323 -7.14 -54.55 17.23
CA GLU A 323 -6.18 -54.97 18.27
C GLU A 323 -4.89 -54.14 18.39
N ASP A 324 -4.98 -53.04 19.16
CA ASP A 324 -4.03 -52.85 20.27
C ASP A 324 -4.72 -52.13 21.45
N GLU A 325 -5.45 -52.90 22.27
CA GLU A 325 -5.74 -52.52 23.66
C GLU A 325 -4.48 -52.77 24.50
N GLY A 326 -3.59 -51.78 24.55
CA GLY A 326 -2.45 -51.75 25.46
C GLY A 326 -2.81 -51.21 26.84
N MET A 327 -2.96 -52.12 27.81
CA MET A 327 -3.19 -51.91 29.25
C MET A 327 -2.26 -50.88 29.94
N GLU A 328 -2.81 -50.30 31.02
CA GLU A 328 -2.18 -49.47 32.07
C GLU A 328 -0.77 -49.89 32.52
N VAL A 329 0.07 -48.90 32.87
CA VAL A 329 0.91 -48.97 34.08
C VAL A 329 0.91 -47.63 34.79
N THR A 330 0.14 -47.52 35.87
CA THR A 330 0.46 -46.64 36.99
C THR A 330 1.55 -47.31 37.83
N MET A 331 2.65 -46.60 38.12
CA MET A 331 3.50 -46.92 39.28
C MET A 331 4.07 -45.64 39.91
N ASN A 332 3.53 -45.39 41.11
CA ASN A 332 4.07 -44.71 42.31
C ASN A 332 4.69 -43.33 42.24
#